data_AF-A0A091CZC7-F1
#
_entry.id   AF-A0A091CZC7-F1
#
_cell.length_a   1.000
_cell.length_b   1.000
_cell.length_c   1.000
_cell.angle_alpha   90.00
_cell.angle_beta   90.00
_cell.angle_gamma   90.00
#
_symmetry.space_group_name_H-M   'P 1'
#
loop_
_entity.id
_entity.type
_entity.pdbx_description
1 polymer ?
#
loop_
_entity_poly.entity_id
_entity_poly.type
_entity_poly.pdbx_seq_one_letter_code
_entity_poly.pdbx_strand_id
1 'polypeptide(L)'
;MDQKQDHGHVYGVSMIGEGEQKLLEQGEEYVFTLPSAYARSILTIPWVEFGRKVSINCTKTGYLAMVIFYTKLFYGGKVHRVTAEVQHNLTNTIVCIAHREWNGILEFTYSNWETKVIDTTTAPVYPKKIRLLEKQGPMESRNLWQEVTRYLCLGDINAATEQKRRLEEKQWIGEGKRESLRTSWQPKYFIQEGDGWVYFNPLWKAH
;
A
#
# COMPACT_ATOMS: atom_id res chain seq x y z
N MET A 1 -4.26 8.46 -9.94
CA MET A 1 -3.41 9.39 -10.73
C MET A 1 -2.44 10.02 -9.75
N ASP A 2 -1.22 9.48 -9.67
CA ASP A 2 -0.24 9.90 -8.67
C ASP A 2 0.31 11.29 -9.03
N GLN A 3 0.08 12.28 -8.17
CA GLN A 3 0.73 13.58 -8.30
C GLN A 3 2.14 13.50 -7.72
N LYS A 4 3.14 13.65 -8.59
CA LYS A 4 4.56 13.76 -8.20
C LYS A 4 4.91 15.23 -8.06
N GLN A 5 5.51 15.59 -6.94
CA GLN A 5 6.05 16.93 -6.70
C GLN A 5 7.53 16.83 -6.33
N ASP A 6 8.37 17.61 -7.02
CA ASP A 6 9.82 17.63 -6.85
C ASP A 6 10.23 18.85 -6.00
N HIS A 7 10.91 18.58 -4.89
CA HIS A 7 11.52 19.60 -4.02
C HIS A 7 13.03 19.37 -3.89
N GLY A 8 13.71 19.09 -5.01
CA GLY A 8 15.16 19.11 -5.18
C GLY A 8 15.93 17.94 -4.56
N HIS A 9 15.40 17.30 -3.51
CA HIS A 9 16.04 16.17 -2.81
C HIS A 9 15.07 15.10 -2.29
N VAL A 10 13.77 15.26 -2.55
CA VAL A 10 12.71 14.37 -2.09
C VAL A 10 11.65 14.25 -3.18
N TYR A 11 11.24 13.02 -3.52
CA TYR A 11 10.07 12.76 -4.37
C TYR A 11 8.90 12.34 -3.50
N GLY A 12 7.82 13.12 -3.52
CA GLY A 12 6.56 12.76 -2.87
C GLY A 12 5.62 12.02 -3.80
N VAL A 13 4.98 10.97 -3.29
CA VAL A 13 3.89 10.24 -3.92
C VAL A 13 2.68 10.29 -3.01
N SER A 14 1.62 10.94 -3.49
CA SER A 14 0.32 10.92 -2.83
C SER A 14 -0.41 9.64 -3.22
N MET A 15 -0.61 8.73 -2.28
CA MET A 15 -1.43 7.53 -2.50
C MET A 15 -2.91 7.95 -2.50
N ILE A 16 -3.59 7.76 -3.63
CA ILE A 16 -5.01 8.12 -3.80
C ILE A 16 -5.84 6.84 -3.81
N GLY A 17 -6.96 6.87 -3.11
CA GLY A 17 -7.91 5.78 -3.02
C GLY A 17 -8.08 5.29 -1.58
N GLU A 18 -9.04 4.39 -1.41
CA GLU A 18 -9.39 3.79 -0.15
C GLU A 18 -9.32 2.26 -0.28
N GLY A 19 -8.97 1.61 0.82
CA GLY A 19 -9.07 0.17 0.98
C GLY A 19 -10.28 -0.17 1.84
N GLU A 20 -10.94 -1.28 1.51
CA GLU A 20 -12.05 -1.82 2.28
C GLU A 20 -11.67 -3.22 2.78
N GLN A 21 -11.83 -3.44 4.08
CA GLN A 21 -11.57 -4.72 4.73
C GLN A 21 -12.81 -5.17 5.50
N LYS A 22 -13.36 -6.33 5.13
CA LYS A 22 -14.48 -6.95 5.83
C LYS A 22 -14.00 -8.07 6.73
N LEU A 23 -14.35 -8.00 8.01
CA LEU A 23 -14.16 -9.08 8.97
C LEU A 23 -15.47 -9.84 9.09
N LEU A 24 -15.63 -10.89 8.28
CA LEU A 24 -16.91 -11.57 8.06
C LEU A 24 -17.46 -12.21 9.34
N GLU A 25 -16.61 -12.81 10.16
CA GLU A 25 -17.02 -13.45 11.42
C GLU A 25 -17.57 -12.44 12.43
N GLN A 26 -17.04 -11.21 12.43
CA GLN A 26 -17.44 -10.12 13.32
C GLN A 26 -18.54 -9.25 12.70
N GLY A 27 -18.86 -9.44 11.42
CA GLY A 27 -19.79 -8.57 10.67
C GLY A 27 -19.28 -7.13 10.47
N GLU A 28 -17.99 -6.89 10.70
CA GLU A 28 -17.38 -5.56 10.67
C GLU A 28 -16.81 -5.22 9.29
N GLU A 29 -16.74 -3.91 9.02
CA GLU A 29 -16.32 -3.39 7.73
C GLU A 29 -15.55 -2.09 7.93
N TYR A 30 -14.28 -2.14 7.56
CA TYR A 30 -13.33 -1.06 7.77
C TYR A 30 -12.96 -0.42 6.44
N VAL A 31 -13.16 0.88 6.33
CA VAL A 31 -12.66 1.70 5.22
C VAL A 31 -11.45 2.48 5.71
N PHE A 32 -10.35 2.42 4.95
CA PHE A 32 -9.11 3.10 5.31
C PHE A 32 -8.45 3.80 4.14
N THR A 33 -7.81 4.93 4.43
CA THR A 33 -6.98 5.66 3.46
C THR A 33 -5.52 5.18 3.52
N LEU A 34 -4.71 5.58 2.55
CA LEU A 34 -3.28 5.23 2.49
C LEU A 34 -2.39 6.44 2.82
N PRO A 35 -1.27 6.24 3.54
CA PRO A 35 -0.34 7.34 3.80
C PRO A 35 0.34 7.76 2.50
N SER A 36 0.83 9.00 2.45
CA SER A 36 1.70 9.42 1.35
C SER A 36 3.11 8.90 1.58
N ALA A 37 3.82 8.57 0.51
CA ALA A 37 5.18 8.06 0.56
C ALA A 37 6.17 9.11 0.01
N TYR A 38 7.31 9.26 0.66
CA TYR A 38 8.35 10.22 0.30
C TYR A 38 9.67 9.47 0.13
N ALA A 39 10.19 9.43 -1.08
CA ALA A 39 11.52 8.91 -1.36
C ALA A 39 12.56 10.00 -1.08
N ARG A 40 13.45 9.75 -0.13
CA ARG A 40 14.55 10.65 0.26
C ARG A 40 15.89 10.09 -0.19
N SER A 41 16.93 10.94 -0.12
CA SER A 41 18.33 10.55 -0.37
C SER A 41 18.53 9.94 -1.77
N ILE A 42 17.88 10.53 -2.78
CA ILE A 42 17.88 10.04 -4.17
C ILE A 42 19.29 10.02 -4.77
N LEU A 43 20.16 10.95 -4.35
CA LEU A 43 21.54 11.04 -4.82
C LEU A 43 22.49 10.06 -4.09
N THR A 44 22.01 9.36 -3.07
CA THR A 44 22.79 8.37 -2.30
C THR A 44 22.02 7.06 -2.18
N ILE A 45 21.81 6.54 -0.96
CA ILE A 45 21.01 5.34 -0.72
C ILE A 45 19.56 5.80 -0.48
N PRO A 46 18.64 5.56 -1.42
CA PRO A 46 17.28 6.03 -1.28
C PRO A 46 16.56 5.24 -0.17
N TRP A 47 15.68 5.93 0.55
CA TRP A 47 14.82 5.33 1.56
C TRP A 47 13.45 6.02 1.57
N VAL A 48 12.45 5.32 2.11
CA VAL A 48 11.05 5.76 2.08
C VAL A 48 10.59 6.23 3.45
N GLU A 49 9.94 7.38 3.50
CA GLU A 49 9.15 7.84 4.64
C GLU A 49 7.67 7.82 4.32
N PHE A 50 6.86 7.43 5.29
CA PHE A 50 5.43 7.70 5.25
C PHE A 50 5.12 9.04 5.92
N GLY A 51 4.12 9.72 5.38
CA GLY A 51 3.62 10.97 5.91
C GLY A 51 2.12 11.12 5.72
N ARG A 52 1.62 12.25 6.24
CA ARG A 52 0.20 12.64 6.27
C ARG A 52 -0.66 11.81 7.24
N LYS A 53 -1.91 12.23 7.35
CA LYS A 53 -2.95 11.62 8.18
C LYS A 53 -3.66 10.53 7.38
N VAL A 54 -3.96 9.43 8.04
CA VAL A 54 -4.74 8.30 7.56
C VAL A 54 -5.91 8.09 8.52
N SER A 55 -7.05 7.67 7.98
CA SER A 55 -8.23 7.24 8.73
C SER A 55 -8.45 5.75 8.55
N ILE A 56 -8.87 5.07 9.61
CA ILE A 56 -9.42 3.70 9.57
C ILE A 56 -10.77 3.78 10.28
N ASN A 57 -11.86 3.55 9.56
CA ASN A 57 -13.22 3.78 10.05
C ASN A 57 -14.08 2.53 9.88
N CYS A 58 -14.75 2.10 10.94
CA CYS A 58 -15.83 1.14 10.87
C CYS A 58 -17.16 1.81 11.24
N THR A 59 -17.96 2.17 10.24
CA THR A 59 -19.23 2.87 10.45
C THR A 59 -20.22 2.03 11.26
N LYS A 60 -20.19 0.70 11.11
CA LYS A 60 -21.10 -0.23 11.81
C LYS A 60 -20.89 -0.24 13.31
N THR A 61 -19.63 -0.26 13.76
CA THR A 61 -19.29 -0.28 15.18
C THR A 61 -19.05 1.11 15.75
N GLY A 62 -18.86 2.12 14.90
CA GLY A 62 -18.59 3.50 15.31
C GLY A 62 -17.14 3.76 15.72
N TYR A 63 -16.23 2.79 15.54
CA TYR A 63 -14.81 2.99 15.80
C TYR A 63 -14.11 3.73 14.67
N LEU A 64 -13.30 4.73 15.04
CA LEU A 64 -12.49 5.52 14.14
C LEU A 64 -11.07 5.64 14.70
N ALA A 65 -10.08 5.24 13.92
CA ALA A 65 -8.67 5.49 14.22
C ALA A 65 -8.13 6.57 13.28
N MET A 66 -7.57 7.62 13.85
CA MET A 66 -6.84 8.66 13.13
C MET A 66 -5.35 8.47 13.34
N VAL A 67 -4.63 8.07 12.29
CA VAL A 67 -3.19 7.79 12.32
C VAL A 67 -2.44 8.94 11.63
N ILE A 68 -1.39 9.45 12.25
CA ILE A 68 -0.53 10.50 11.70
C ILE A 68 0.88 9.94 11.54
N PHE A 69 1.35 9.88 10.29
CA PHE A 69 2.72 9.54 9.97
C PHE A 69 3.56 10.82 9.91
N TYR A 70 4.66 10.84 10.63
CA TYR A 70 5.57 11.98 10.69
C TYR A 70 6.80 11.76 9.81
N THR A 71 7.04 12.71 8.93
CA THR A 71 8.27 12.80 8.15
C THR A 71 9.33 13.56 8.93
N LYS A 72 10.60 13.17 8.80
CA LYS A 72 11.70 13.85 9.50
C LYS A 72 11.86 15.31 9.05
N LEU A 73 12.00 16.22 10.01
CA LEU A 73 12.41 17.61 9.78
C LEU A 73 13.93 17.66 9.55
N PHE A 74 14.41 18.63 8.75
CA PHE A 74 15.77 18.67 8.20
C PHE A 74 16.93 18.60 9.22
N TYR A 75 16.70 18.84 10.51
CA TYR A 75 17.73 18.75 11.57
C TYR A 75 17.30 17.81 12.70
N GLY A 76 18.01 16.68 12.85
CA GLY A 76 17.81 15.75 13.97
C GLY A 76 16.44 15.06 13.98
N GLY A 77 16.27 14.07 14.88
CA GLY A 77 15.01 13.36 15.07
C GLY A 77 14.96 11.93 14.54
N LYS A 78 14.10 11.15 15.19
CA LYS A 78 13.81 9.75 14.84
C LYS A 78 12.92 9.67 13.61
N VAL A 79 13.29 8.78 12.69
CA VAL A 79 12.52 8.46 11.48
C VAL A 79 11.33 7.57 11.82
N HIS A 80 10.38 7.44 10.89
CA HIS A 80 9.27 6.48 10.97
C HIS A 80 8.35 6.67 12.19
N ARG A 81 8.27 7.89 12.72
CA ARG A 81 7.38 8.19 13.83
C ARG A 81 5.92 8.14 13.40
N VAL A 82 5.09 7.62 14.27
CA VAL A 82 3.63 7.57 14.11
C VAL A 82 2.94 7.90 15.43
N THR A 83 1.77 8.52 15.34
CA THR A 83 0.78 8.58 16.41
C THR A 83 -0.55 8.11 15.86
N ALA A 84 -1.36 7.49 16.70
CA ALA A 84 -2.73 7.13 16.36
C ALA A 84 -3.63 7.41 17.55
N GLU A 85 -4.81 7.94 17.28
CA GLU A 85 -5.87 8.09 18.27
C GLU A 85 -7.06 7.24 17.82
N VAL A 86 -7.45 6.28 18.66
CA VAL A 86 -8.61 5.43 18.42
C VAL A 86 -9.74 5.92 19.29
N GLN A 87 -10.86 6.25 18.66
CA GLN A 87 -12.04 6.82 19.29
C GLN A 87 -13.28 6.02 18.89
N HIS A 88 -14.25 5.98 19.80
CA HIS A 88 -15.56 5.42 19.55
C HIS A 88 -16.54 6.58 19.40
N ASN A 89 -16.95 6.85 18.16
CA ASN A 89 -17.72 8.05 17.79
C ASN A 89 -19.09 8.10 18.47
N LEU A 90 -19.70 6.95 18.76
CA LEU A 90 -21.03 6.88 19.38
C LEU A 90 -21.01 7.33 20.85
N THR A 91 -19.94 7.03 21.58
CA THR A 91 -19.76 7.44 22.98
C THR A 91 -18.88 8.66 23.14
N ASN A 92 -18.26 9.14 22.05
CA ASN A 92 -17.27 10.21 22.03
C ASN A 92 -16.12 9.97 23.03
N THR A 93 -15.67 8.72 23.14
CA THR A 93 -14.60 8.31 24.06
C THR A 93 -13.35 7.89 23.31
N ILE A 94 -12.19 8.32 23.79
CA ILE A 94 -10.90 7.80 23.35
C ILE A 94 -10.71 6.40 23.95
N VAL A 95 -10.48 5.42 23.09
CA VAL A 95 -10.27 4.02 23.45
C VAL A 95 -8.80 3.80 23.79
N CYS A 96 -7.91 4.25 22.90
CA CYS A 96 -6.48 4.20 23.11
C CYS A 96 -5.73 5.18 22.21
N ILE A 97 -4.49 5.47 22.62
CA ILE A 97 -3.53 6.25 21.84
C ILE A 97 -2.32 5.36 21.57
N ALA A 98 -1.94 5.23 20.30
CA ALA A 98 -0.72 4.56 19.89
C ALA A 98 0.34 5.59 19.49
N HIS A 99 1.61 5.31 19.77
CA HIS A 99 2.71 6.18 19.36
C HIS A 99 4.02 5.40 19.21
N ARG A 100 5.09 6.13 18.83
CA ARG A 100 6.47 5.68 18.55
C ARG A 100 6.73 5.37 17.08
N GLU A 101 7.22 4.19 16.71
CA GLU A 101 7.85 3.90 15.41
C GLU A 101 7.12 2.75 14.70
N TRP A 102 6.60 3.00 13.49
CA TRP A 102 5.79 2.00 12.78
C TRP A 102 6.59 0.79 12.27
N ASN A 103 7.91 0.92 12.14
CA ASN A 103 8.83 -0.15 11.77
C ASN A 103 9.74 -0.59 12.93
N GLY A 104 9.36 -0.26 14.16
CA GLY A 104 10.09 -0.63 15.36
C GLY A 104 9.12 -0.97 16.48
N ILE A 105 9.20 -0.22 17.58
CA ILE A 105 8.33 -0.38 18.73
C ILE A 105 7.13 0.55 18.59
N LEU A 106 5.93 0.00 18.69
CA LEU A 106 4.67 0.72 18.88
C LEU A 106 4.18 0.55 20.32
N GLU A 107 3.79 1.65 20.95
CA GLU A 107 3.25 1.64 22.31
C GLU A 107 1.82 2.19 22.30
N PHE A 108 0.91 1.43 22.90
CA PHE A 108 -0.50 1.75 23.08
C PHE A 108 -0.76 2.08 24.53
N THR A 109 -1.49 3.16 24.79
CA THR A 109 -2.03 3.52 26.10
C THR A 109 -3.55 3.53 26.00
N TYR A 110 -4.21 2.66 26.76
CA TYR A 110 -5.66 2.54 26.80
C TYR A 110 -6.27 3.50 27.83
N SER A 111 -7.57 3.74 27.73
CA SER A 111 -8.31 4.62 28.65
C SER A 111 -8.28 4.17 30.12
N ASN A 112 -8.06 2.88 30.36
CA ASN A 112 -7.86 2.30 31.69
C ASN A 112 -6.41 2.45 32.22
N TRP A 113 -5.56 3.21 31.52
CA TRP A 113 -4.11 3.38 31.79
C TRP A 113 -3.26 2.13 31.58
N GLU A 114 -3.82 1.06 31.03
CA GLU A 114 -3.06 -0.11 30.59
C GLU A 114 -2.19 0.27 29.39
N THR A 115 -0.96 -0.25 29.37
CA THR A 115 -0.05 -0.08 28.25
C THR A 115 0.24 -1.41 27.57
N LYS A 116 0.28 -1.39 26.24
CA LYS A 116 0.66 -2.55 25.42
C LYS A 116 1.73 -2.14 24.45
N VAL A 117 2.79 -2.94 24.38
CA VAL A 117 3.92 -2.71 23.48
C VAL A 117 3.91 -3.78 22.40
N ILE A 118 4.06 -3.36 21.14
CA ILE A 118 4.21 -4.24 19.99
C ILE A 118 5.56 -3.95 19.35
N ASP A 119 6.45 -4.94 19.32
CA ASP A 119 7.71 -4.86 18.59
C ASP A 119 7.54 -5.49 17.21
N THR A 120 7.45 -4.63 16.19
CA THR A 120 7.26 -5.06 14.79
C THR A 120 8.48 -5.79 14.22
N THR A 121 9.67 -5.65 14.83
CA THR A 121 10.88 -6.34 14.40
C THR A 121 10.90 -7.81 14.80
N THR A 122 10.11 -8.18 15.82
CA THR A 122 9.97 -9.55 16.32
C THR A 122 8.77 -10.29 15.73
N ALA A 123 7.88 -9.56 15.03
CA ALA A 123 6.69 -10.13 14.46
C ALA A 123 7.03 -11.12 13.34
N PRO A 124 6.42 -12.32 13.30
CA PRO A 124 6.67 -13.30 12.27
C PRO A 124 6.20 -12.79 10.90
N VAL A 125 7.09 -12.84 9.91
CA VAL A 125 6.76 -12.52 8.52
C VAL A 125 6.37 -13.79 7.79
N TYR A 126 5.12 -13.85 7.32
CA TYR A 126 4.60 -14.98 6.55
C TYR A 126 4.62 -14.66 5.05
N PRO A 127 5.57 -15.20 4.28
CA PRO A 127 5.64 -14.92 2.85
C PRO A 127 4.44 -15.52 2.12
N LYS A 128 3.96 -14.82 1.08
CA LYS A 128 2.88 -15.31 0.23
C LYS A 128 3.31 -16.60 -0.48
N LYS A 129 2.47 -17.64 -0.42
CA LYS A 129 2.64 -18.86 -1.21
C LYS A 129 2.31 -18.56 -2.67
N ILE A 130 3.28 -18.73 -3.55
CA ILE A 130 3.16 -18.38 -4.97
C ILE A 130 3.49 -19.61 -5.81
N ARG A 131 2.72 -19.84 -6.87
CA ARG A 131 2.90 -20.98 -7.78
C ARG A 131 4.25 -20.88 -8.51
N LEU A 132 4.78 -22.03 -8.91
CA LEU A 132 5.98 -22.10 -9.76
C LEU A 132 5.75 -21.35 -11.08
N LEU A 133 6.82 -20.76 -11.63
CA LEU A 133 6.77 -19.95 -12.86
C LEU A 133 6.14 -20.70 -14.04
N GLU A 134 6.45 -21.99 -14.20
CA GLU A 134 5.89 -22.87 -15.24
C GLU A 134 4.36 -23.00 -15.17
N LYS A 135 3.77 -22.78 -13.99
CA LYS A 135 2.31 -22.83 -13.74
C LYS A 135 1.66 -21.45 -13.73
N GLN A 136 2.42 -20.38 -14.00
CA GLN A 136 1.92 -19.01 -14.06
C GLN A 136 1.61 -18.63 -15.51
N GLY A 137 0.48 -17.96 -15.72
CA GLY A 137 0.14 -17.39 -17.02
C GLY A 137 1.12 -16.28 -17.44
N PRO A 138 1.16 -15.94 -18.74
CA PRO A 138 2.13 -14.98 -19.28
C PRO A 138 1.99 -13.55 -18.75
N MET A 139 0.81 -13.19 -18.22
CA MET A 139 0.54 -11.87 -17.64
C MET A 139 0.63 -11.84 -16.10
N GLU A 140 1.01 -12.95 -15.47
CA GLU A 140 1.27 -12.96 -14.02
C GLU A 140 2.63 -12.33 -13.73
N SER A 141 2.71 -11.45 -12.73
CA SER A 141 3.83 -10.52 -12.57
C SER A 141 5.21 -11.17 -12.55
N ARG A 142 5.38 -12.32 -11.87
CA ARG A 142 6.70 -12.97 -11.83
C ARG A 142 7.12 -13.58 -13.17
N ASN A 143 6.16 -14.09 -13.94
CA ASN A 143 6.42 -14.60 -15.29
C ASN A 143 6.66 -13.43 -16.26
N LEU A 144 5.78 -12.43 -16.25
CA LEU A 144 5.87 -11.25 -17.12
C LEU A 144 7.19 -10.48 -16.95
N TRP A 145 7.66 -10.30 -15.72
CA TRP A 145 8.87 -9.55 -15.39
C TRP A 145 10.12 -10.42 -15.20
N GLN A 146 10.04 -11.73 -15.48
CA GLN A 146 11.09 -12.71 -15.15
C GLN A 146 12.47 -12.28 -15.65
N GLU A 147 12.59 -11.92 -16.94
CA GLU A 147 13.89 -11.57 -17.54
C GLU A 147 14.45 -10.26 -17.00
N VAL A 148 13.59 -9.26 -16.77
CA VAL A 148 14.00 -7.98 -16.15
C VAL A 148 14.55 -8.25 -14.76
N THR A 149 13.82 -9.00 -13.92
CA THR A 149 14.27 -9.36 -12.58
C THR A 149 15.55 -10.18 -12.61
N ARG A 150 15.69 -11.13 -13.55
CA ARG A 150 16.90 -11.95 -13.70
C ARG A 150 18.15 -11.08 -13.96
N TYR A 151 18.08 -10.15 -14.92
CA TYR A 151 19.21 -9.28 -15.23
C TYR A 151 19.51 -8.27 -14.12
N LEU A 152 18.50 -7.77 -13.41
CA LEU A 152 18.71 -6.95 -12.21
C LEU A 152 19.45 -7.73 -11.12
N CYS A 153 19.10 -9.00 -10.88
CA CYS A 153 19.81 -9.85 -9.93
C CYS A 153 21.26 -10.13 -10.34
N LEU A 154 21.56 -10.15 -11.64
CA LEU A 154 22.92 -10.31 -12.17
C LEU A 154 23.72 -8.99 -12.21
N GLY A 155 23.09 -7.85 -11.89
CA GLY A 155 23.72 -6.52 -11.99
C GLY A 155 23.87 -5.99 -13.42
N ASP A 156 23.30 -6.67 -14.43
CA ASP A 156 23.34 -6.22 -15.83
C ASP A 156 22.20 -5.25 -16.12
N ILE A 157 22.45 -3.97 -15.82
CA ILE A 157 21.47 -2.89 -15.97
C ILE A 157 21.09 -2.67 -17.44
N ASN A 158 22.03 -2.84 -18.37
CA ASN A 158 21.78 -2.64 -19.79
C ASN A 158 20.82 -3.70 -20.33
N ALA A 159 21.08 -4.97 -20.03
CA ALA A 159 20.17 -6.05 -20.44
C ALA A 159 18.81 -5.93 -19.75
N ALA A 160 18.75 -5.59 -18.47
CA ALA A 160 17.48 -5.34 -17.76
C ALA A 160 16.66 -4.23 -18.44
N THR A 161 17.31 -3.13 -18.82
CA THR A 161 16.68 -1.99 -19.50
C THR A 161 16.13 -2.39 -20.86
N GLU A 162 16.88 -3.16 -21.65
CA GLU A 162 16.41 -3.65 -22.96
C GLU A 162 15.21 -4.61 -22.81
N GLN A 163 15.22 -5.51 -21.84
CA GLN A 163 14.05 -6.39 -21.58
C GLN A 163 12.82 -5.60 -21.13
N LYS A 164 13.02 -4.59 -20.27
CA LYS A 164 11.95 -3.66 -19.86
C LYS A 164 11.37 -2.93 -21.06
N ARG A 165 12.22 -2.36 -21.92
CA ARG A 165 11.82 -1.66 -23.15
C ARG A 165 10.96 -2.55 -24.05
N ARG A 166 11.38 -3.81 -24.26
CA ARG A 166 10.62 -4.78 -25.07
C ARG A 166 9.23 -5.09 -24.50
N LEU A 167 9.09 -5.17 -23.17
CA LEU A 167 7.79 -5.39 -22.52
C LEU A 167 6.88 -4.17 -22.68
N GLU A 168 7.40 -2.97 -22.45
CA GLU A 168 6.66 -1.71 -22.57
C GLU A 168 6.24 -1.45 -24.02
N GLU A 169 7.10 -1.72 -25.00
CA GLU A 169 6.79 -1.59 -26.43
C GLU A 169 5.68 -2.57 -26.86
N LYS A 170 5.68 -3.81 -26.35
CA LYS A 170 4.58 -4.75 -26.58
C LYS A 170 3.25 -4.25 -26.00
N GLN A 171 3.27 -3.66 -24.81
CA GLN A 171 2.07 -3.07 -24.19
C GLN A 171 1.57 -1.88 -25.01
N TRP A 172 2.46 -0.99 -25.42
CA TRP A 172 2.16 0.18 -26.26
C TRP A 172 1.50 -0.22 -27.58
N ILE A 173 2.07 -1.19 -28.31
CA ILE A 173 1.48 -1.70 -29.55
C ILE A 173 0.09 -2.31 -29.29
N GLY A 174 -0.10 -3.01 -28.16
CA GLY A 174 -1.38 -3.56 -27.77
C GLY A 174 -2.43 -2.49 -27.42
N GLU A 175 -2.02 -1.37 -26.82
CA GLU A 175 -2.86 -0.19 -26.59
C GLU A 175 -3.27 0.47 -27.91
N GLY A 176 -2.33 0.72 -28.81
CA GLY A 176 -2.64 1.31 -30.13
C GLY A 176 -3.60 0.45 -30.97
N LYS A 177 -3.48 -0.88 -30.89
CA LYS A 177 -4.45 -1.80 -31.52
C LYS A 177 -5.83 -1.73 -30.89
N ARG A 178 -5.92 -1.59 -29.57
CA ARG A 178 -7.20 -1.44 -28.86
C ARG A 178 -7.88 -0.13 -29.22
N GLU A 179 -7.11 0.95 -29.28
CA GLU A 179 -7.59 2.28 -29.68
C GLU A 179 -8.10 2.30 -31.13
N SER A 180 -7.35 1.72 -32.08
CA SER A 180 -7.77 1.64 -33.48
C SER A 180 -9.04 0.80 -33.68
N LEU A 181 -9.21 -0.24 -32.86
CA LEU A 181 -10.41 -1.08 -32.82
C LEU A 181 -11.52 -0.52 -31.90
N ARG A 182 -11.35 0.68 -31.33
CA ARG A 182 -12.27 1.31 -30.36
C ARG A 182 -12.73 0.38 -29.23
N THR A 183 -11.84 -0.52 -28.81
CA THR A 183 -12.10 -1.51 -27.77
C THR A 183 -11.45 -1.04 -26.47
N SER A 184 -12.21 -0.95 -25.39
CA SER A 184 -11.67 -0.58 -24.07
C SER A 184 -10.91 -1.76 -23.43
N TRP A 185 -9.93 -1.44 -22.59
CA TRP A 185 -9.33 -2.44 -21.71
C TRP A 185 -10.34 -2.89 -20.66
N GLN A 186 -10.52 -4.20 -20.51
CA GLN A 186 -11.39 -4.79 -19.50
C GLN A 186 -10.54 -5.52 -18.45
N PRO A 187 -10.62 -5.12 -17.17
CA PRO A 187 -9.93 -5.82 -16.10
C PRO A 187 -10.45 -7.26 -15.95
N LYS A 188 -9.53 -8.21 -15.82
CA LYS A 188 -9.87 -9.64 -15.76
C LYS A 188 -10.53 -10.08 -14.45
N TYR A 189 -10.22 -9.40 -13.34
CA TYR A 189 -10.57 -9.85 -11.99
C TYR A 189 -11.43 -8.87 -11.20
N PHE A 190 -11.67 -7.67 -11.73
CA PHE A 190 -12.39 -6.62 -11.04
C PHE A 190 -13.47 -6.03 -11.94
N ILE A 191 -14.60 -5.68 -11.35
CA ILE A 191 -15.68 -4.92 -11.97
C ILE A 191 -15.72 -3.54 -11.33
N GLN A 192 -16.00 -2.52 -12.13
CA GLN A 192 -16.23 -1.17 -11.63
C GLN A 192 -17.63 -1.10 -10.99
N GLU A 193 -17.69 -0.78 -9.70
CA GLU A 193 -18.95 -0.51 -8.98
C GLU A 193 -18.86 0.92 -8.42
N GLY A 194 -19.64 1.84 -8.98
CA GLY A 194 -19.55 3.28 -8.67
C GLY A 194 -18.16 3.86 -9.01
N ASP A 195 -17.54 4.52 -8.02
CA ASP A 195 -16.18 5.05 -8.13
C ASP A 195 -15.09 4.02 -7.75
N GLY A 196 -15.49 2.80 -7.36
CA GLY A 196 -14.61 1.75 -6.84
C GLY A 196 -14.47 0.54 -7.78
N TRP A 197 -13.64 -0.41 -7.33
CA TRP A 197 -13.41 -1.68 -8.00
C TRP A 197 -13.63 -2.85 -7.04
N VAL A 198 -14.50 -3.78 -7.43
CA VAL A 198 -14.84 -4.96 -6.63
C VAL A 198 -14.38 -6.22 -7.35
N TYR A 199 -13.79 -7.14 -6.61
CA TYR A 199 -13.38 -8.44 -7.15
C TYR A 199 -14.61 -9.24 -7.62
N PHE A 200 -14.53 -9.96 -8.75
CA PHE A 200 -15.68 -10.68 -9.33
C PHE A 200 -16.38 -11.64 -8.35
N ASN A 201 -15.60 -12.36 -7.54
CA ASN A 201 -16.10 -13.39 -6.62
C ASN A 201 -15.67 -13.08 -5.19
N PRO A 202 -16.21 -12.01 -4.58
CA PRO A 202 -15.80 -11.62 -3.25
C PRO A 202 -16.35 -12.61 -2.23
N LEU A 203 -15.61 -12.84 -1.15
CA LEU A 203 -15.94 -13.86 -0.15
C LEU A 203 -17.30 -13.61 0.54
N TRP A 204 -17.75 -12.36 0.62
CA TRP A 204 -19.04 -12.00 1.22
C TRP A 204 -20.25 -12.16 0.30
N LYS A 205 -20.07 -12.40 -1.00
CA LYS A 205 -21.17 -12.72 -1.94
C LYS A 205 -21.36 -14.24 -2.11
N ALA A 206 -20.50 -15.06 -1.51
CA ALA A 206 -20.53 -16.52 -1.66
C ALA A 206 -21.46 -17.23 -0.66
N HIS A 207 -22.22 -16.49 0.16
CA HIS A 207 -23.18 -17.00 1.14
C HIS A 207 -24.47 -16.16 1.14
#